data_AF-A0A938CCY9-F1
#
_entry.id   AF-A0A938CCY9-F1
#
_cell.length_a   1.000
_cell.length_b   1.000
_cell.length_c   1.000
_cell.angle_alpha   90.00
_cell.angle_beta   90.00
_cell.angle_gamma   90.00
#
_symmetry.space_group_name_H-M   'P 1'
#
loop_
_entity.id
_entity.type
_entity.pdbx_description
1 polymer ?
#
loop_
_entity_poly.entity_id
_entity_poly.type
_entity_poly.pdbx_seq_one_letter_code
_entity_poly.pdbx_strand_id
1 'polypeptide(L)'
;PETKGIRVQLLLSRPGQALPRHRHFGTEMTLVLTGGLKVDDAHYGRGDMMVVEPGMEHQPVAEEGEDCLSFAVADGPLRFTALVPRLWQIATRY
;
A
#
# COMPACT_ATOMS: atom_id res chain seq x y z
N PRO A 1 11.05 22.51 -5.83
CA PRO A 1 9.60 22.21 -5.89
C PRO A 1 9.20 21.31 -4.72
N GLU A 2 8.54 21.87 -3.70
CA GLU A 2 7.97 21.06 -2.60
C GLU A 2 6.69 20.40 -3.09
N THR A 3 6.72 19.09 -3.31
CA THR A 3 5.53 18.25 -3.55
C THR A 3 4.78 18.04 -2.23
N LYS A 4 4.17 19.09 -1.70
CA LYS A 4 3.27 18.98 -0.53
C LYS A 4 2.17 17.96 -0.84
N GLY A 5 2.06 16.93 0.00
CA GLY A 5 1.00 15.92 -0.10
C GLY A 5 1.41 14.60 -0.76
N ILE A 6 2.55 14.53 -1.46
CA ILE A 6 3.07 13.26 -1.98
C ILE A 6 3.78 12.50 -0.86
N ARG A 7 3.43 11.24 -0.66
CA ARG A 7 4.16 10.31 0.20
C ARG A 7 4.94 9.32 -0.64
N VAL A 8 6.20 9.11 -0.28
CA VAL A 8 7.08 8.11 -0.90
C VAL A 8 7.63 7.23 0.21
N GLN A 9 7.53 5.91 0.06
CA GLN A 9 7.96 4.97 1.08
C GLN A 9 8.40 3.63 0.50
N LEU A 10 9.31 2.96 1.20
CA LEU A 10 9.58 1.55 1.01
C LEU A 10 8.81 0.77 2.09
N LEU A 11 8.08 -0.27 1.68
CA LEU A 11 7.39 -1.16 2.60
C LEU A 11 8.01 -2.55 2.52
N LEU A 12 8.42 -3.06 3.68
CA LEU A 12 8.79 -4.46 3.84
C LEU A 12 7.62 -5.19 4.52
N SER A 13 7.04 -6.16 3.81
CA SER A 13 5.93 -6.96 4.28
C SER A 13 6.34 -8.43 4.35
N ARG A 14 6.13 -9.07 5.49
CA ARG A 14 6.39 -10.51 5.64
C ARG A 14 5.37 -11.34 4.85
N PRO A 15 5.68 -12.60 4.48
CA PRO A 15 4.72 -13.51 3.86
C PRO A 15 3.36 -13.53 4.58
N GLY A 16 2.29 -13.37 3.82
CA GLY A 16 0.91 -13.33 4.33
C GLY A 16 0.52 -12.05 5.07
N GLN A 17 1.43 -11.08 5.24
CA GLN A 17 1.12 -9.83 5.92
C GLN A 17 0.20 -8.97 5.06
N ALA A 18 -0.98 -8.65 5.61
CA ALA A 18 -1.92 -7.71 5.01
C ALA A 18 -1.72 -6.31 5.59
N LEU A 19 -1.69 -5.29 4.74
CA LEU A 19 -1.95 -3.93 5.20
C LEU A 19 -3.45 -3.81 5.54
N PRO A 20 -3.83 -3.03 6.56
CA PRO A 20 -5.23 -2.79 6.82
C PRO A 20 -5.91 -2.17 5.59
N ARG A 21 -7.15 -2.57 5.34
CA ARG A 21 -7.94 -2.05 4.21
C ARG A 21 -8.03 -0.53 4.28
N HIS A 22 -7.77 0.12 3.16
CA HIS A 22 -7.69 1.57 3.08
C HIS A 22 -8.14 2.12 1.73
N ARG A 23 -8.30 3.44 1.71
CA ARG A 23 -8.62 4.25 0.54
C ARG A 23 -7.58 5.36 0.39
N HIS A 24 -7.23 5.69 -0.85
CA HIS A 24 -6.46 6.89 -1.20
C HIS A 24 -7.37 7.98 -1.77
N PHE A 25 -7.03 9.24 -1.51
CA PHE A 25 -7.75 10.40 -2.07
C PHE A 25 -7.11 10.96 -3.34
N GLY A 26 -5.90 10.49 -3.67
CA GLY A 26 -5.23 10.65 -4.95
C GLY A 26 -4.72 9.30 -5.45
N THR A 27 -3.96 9.30 -6.55
CA THR A 27 -3.42 8.07 -7.15
C THR A 27 -2.32 7.49 -6.26
N GLU A 28 -2.33 6.17 -6.08
CA GLU A 28 -1.20 5.43 -5.53
C GLU A 28 -0.58 4.52 -6.60
N MET A 29 0.75 4.47 -6.62
CA MET A 29 1.53 3.55 -7.45
C MET A 29 2.44 2.73 -6.53
N THR A 30 2.43 1.41 -6.70
CA THR A 30 3.28 0.51 -5.94
C THR A 30 4.05 -0.41 -6.89
N LEU A 31 5.38 -0.35 -6.85
CA LEU A 31 6.29 -1.22 -7.59
C LEU A 31 6.81 -2.33 -6.67
N VAL A 32 6.68 -3.58 -7.07
CA VAL A 32 7.26 -4.72 -6.35
C VAL A 32 8.73 -4.86 -6.70
N LEU A 33 9.61 -4.76 -5.70
CA LEU A 33 11.07 -4.88 -5.86
C LEU A 33 11.57 -6.31 -5.60
N THR A 34 10.92 -7.03 -4.68
CA THR A 34 11.19 -8.43 -4.31
C THR A 34 9.87 -9.07 -3.82
N GLY A 35 9.71 -10.38 -3.97
CA GLY A 35 8.49 -11.10 -3.56
C GLY A 35 7.30 -10.82 -4.46
N GLY A 36 6.10 -10.80 -3.86
CA GLY A 36 4.84 -10.56 -4.55
C GLY A 36 3.77 -9.93 -3.66
N LEU A 37 2.84 -9.24 -4.31
CA LEU A 37 1.65 -8.66 -3.71
C LEU A 37 0.39 -9.23 -4.37
N LYS A 38 -0.59 -9.57 -3.55
CA LYS A 38 -1.95 -9.88 -3.98
C LYS A 38 -2.90 -8.79 -3.54
N VAL A 39 -3.73 -8.30 -4.46
CA VAL A 39 -4.82 -7.35 -4.17
C VAL A 39 -6.09 -7.88 -4.83
N ASP A 40 -7.09 -8.20 -4.01
CA ASP A 40 -8.29 -8.91 -4.44
C ASP A 40 -7.93 -10.17 -5.26
N ASP A 41 -8.23 -10.21 -6.56
CA ASP A 41 -7.89 -11.33 -7.46
C ASP A 41 -6.63 -11.08 -8.32
N ALA A 42 -6.02 -9.90 -8.20
CA ALA A 42 -4.81 -9.54 -8.95
C ALA A 42 -3.54 -9.93 -8.19
N HIS A 43 -2.54 -10.38 -8.94
CA HIS A 43 -1.23 -10.79 -8.45
C HIS A 43 -0.15 -9.94 -9.14
N TYR A 44 0.81 -9.45 -8.35
CA TYR A 44 1.90 -8.59 -8.78
C TYR A 44 3.21 -9.18 -8.29
N GLY A 45 4.06 -9.61 -9.21
CA GLY A 45 5.41 -10.11 -8.90
C GLY A 45 6.47 -9.03 -9.03
N ARG A 46 7.73 -9.39 -8.78
CA ARG A 46 8.87 -8.49 -8.96
C ARG A 46 8.87 -7.81 -10.33
N GLY A 47 8.91 -6.49 -10.32
CA GLY A 47 8.91 -5.63 -11.51
C GLY A 47 7.52 -5.15 -11.91
N ASP A 48 6.45 -5.75 -11.39
CA ASP A 48 5.09 -5.32 -11.67
C ASP A 48 4.75 -4.07 -10.86
N MET A 49 3.92 -3.22 -11.47
CA MET A 49 3.41 -2.00 -10.87
C MET A 49 1.90 -2.09 -10.73
N MET A 50 1.42 -1.90 -9.51
CA MET A 50 0.03 -1.68 -9.21
C MET A 50 -0.25 -0.18 -9.24
N VAL A 51 -1.36 0.21 -9.88
CA VAL A 51 -1.86 1.59 -9.89
C VAL A 51 -3.27 1.60 -9.33
N VAL A 52 -3.50 2.42 -8.32
CA VAL A 52 -4.77 2.52 -7.61
C VAL A 52 -5.30 3.93 -7.81
N GLU A 53 -6.44 4.01 -8.49
CA GLU A 53 -7.13 5.27 -8.76
C GLU A 53 -7.75 5.87 -7.49
N PRO A 54 -7.94 7.20 -7.46
CA PRO A 54 -8.55 7.89 -6.33
C PRO A 54 -9.91 7.29 -5.94
N GLY A 55 -10.12 7.06 -4.65
CA GLY A 55 -11.38 6.59 -4.11
C GLY A 55 -11.58 5.08 -4.12
N MET A 56 -10.69 4.30 -4.74
CA MET A 56 -10.72 2.84 -4.64
C MET A 56 -10.28 2.38 -3.24
N GLU A 57 -10.92 1.31 -2.77
CA GLU A 57 -10.54 0.62 -1.54
C GLU A 57 -9.80 -0.66 -1.88
N HIS A 58 -8.70 -0.89 -1.18
CA HIS A 58 -7.89 -2.07 -1.41
C HIS A 58 -7.19 -2.54 -0.14
N GLN A 59 -6.74 -3.80 -0.18
CA GLN A 59 -6.09 -4.46 0.93
C GLN A 59 -4.95 -5.32 0.38
N PRO A 60 -3.76 -4.74 0.18
CA PRO A 60 -2.63 -5.50 -0.31
C PRO A 60 -2.15 -6.50 0.73
N VAL A 61 -1.88 -7.71 0.27
CA VAL A 61 -1.35 -8.83 1.05
C VAL A 61 -0.06 -9.28 0.40
N ALA A 62 1.03 -9.38 1.15
CA ALA A 62 2.24 -10.01 0.66
C ALA A 62 1.98 -11.50 0.39
N GLU A 63 2.37 -11.96 -0.79
CA GLU A 63 2.24 -13.38 -1.14
C GLU A 63 3.14 -14.26 -0.26
N GLU A 64 2.82 -15.54 -0.20
CA GLU A 64 3.62 -16.51 0.55
C GLU A 64 5.00 -16.71 -0.08
N GLY A 65 5.98 -17.16 0.72
CA GLY A 65 7.32 -17.53 0.22
C GLY A 65 8.44 -16.63 0.73
N GLU A 66 8.67 -15.49 0.07
CA GLU A 66 9.73 -14.53 0.43
C GLU A 66 9.14 -13.19 0.90
N ASP A 67 9.91 -12.41 1.67
CA ASP A 67 9.50 -11.06 2.08
C ASP A 67 9.25 -10.19 0.85
N CYS A 68 8.12 -9.48 0.85
CA CYS A 68 7.78 -8.53 -0.20
C CYS A 68 8.33 -7.15 0.14
N LEU A 69 9.27 -6.66 -0.67
CA LEU A 69 9.73 -5.28 -0.63
C LEU A 69 9.06 -4.50 -1.77
N SER A 70 8.35 -3.43 -1.43
CA SER A 70 7.71 -2.57 -2.43
C SER A 70 8.08 -1.10 -2.26
N PHE A 71 8.09 -0.38 -3.37
CA PHE A 71 8.25 1.07 -3.45
C PHE A 71 6.90 1.70 -3.78
N ALA A 72 6.35 2.49 -2.86
CA ALA A 72 5.05 3.11 -3.02
C ALA A 72 5.16 4.63 -3.09
N VAL A 73 4.40 5.21 -4.02
CA VAL A 73 4.19 6.65 -4.17
C VAL A 73 2.70 6.91 -4.13
N ALA A 74 2.24 7.73 -3.18
CA ALA A 74 0.84 8.08 -3.03
C ALA A 74 0.65 9.60 -3.06
N ASP A 75 -0.32 10.06 -3.86
CA ASP A 75 -0.80 11.43 -3.83
C ASP A 75 -1.88 11.59 -2.75
N GLY A 76 -1.52 12.30 -1.68
CA GLY A 76 -2.37 12.51 -0.52
C GLY A 76 -2.27 11.40 0.54
N PRO A 77 -2.83 11.63 1.73
CA PRO A 77 -2.78 10.67 2.82
C PRO A 77 -3.67 9.45 2.53
N LEU A 78 -3.18 8.25 2.85
CA LEU A 78 -4.07 7.09 2.94
C LEU A 78 -5.01 7.26 4.13
N ARG A 79 -6.21 6.67 4.07
CA ARG A 79 -7.08 6.52 5.24
C ARG A 79 -7.53 5.08 5.37
N PHE A 80 -7.26 4.47 6.52
CA PHE A 80 -7.83 3.16 6.86
C PHE A 80 -9.34 3.26 7.01
N THR A 81 -10.06 2.27 6.47
CA THR A 81 -11.53 2.29 6.45
C THR A 81 -12.14 1.71 7.72
N ALA A 82 -11.46 0.78 8.39
CA ALA A 82 -11.92 0.20 9.65
C ALA A 82 -11.62 1.09 10.88
N LEU A 83 -12.52 1.06 11.87
CA LEU A 83 -12.48 1.95 13.04
C LEU A 83 -11.21 1.79 13.89
N VAL A 84 -10.85 0.54 14.23
CA VAL A 84 -9.68 0.25 15.08
C VAL A 84 -8.37 0.66 14.40
N PRO A 85 -8.07 0.25 13.14
CA PRO A 85 -6.89 0.73 12.42
C PRO A 85 -6.86 2.25 12.24
N ARG A 86 -8.01 2.90 12.05
CA ARG A 86 -8.08 4.35 11.91
C ARG A 86 -7.71 5.11 13.19
N LEU A 87 -8.07 4.59 14.37
CA LEU A 87 -7.61 5.13 15.65
C LEU A 87 -6.08 4.95 15.81
N TRP A 88 -5.54 3.80 15.39
CA TRP A 88 -4.09 3.57 15.41
C TRP A 88 -3.33 4.51 14.47
N GLN A 89 -3.85 4.77 13.26
CA GLN A 89 -3.25 5.70 12.30
C GLN A 89 -3.09 7.11 12.85
N ILE A 90 -4.08 7.60 13.61
CA ILE A 90 -4.01 8.92 14.26
C ILE A 90 -2.83 8.98 15.24
N ALA A 91 -2.54 7.88 15.95
CA ALA A 91 -1.47 7.80 16.93
C ALA A 91 -0.08 7.61 16.31
N THR A 92 0.03 6.88 15.19
CA THR A 92 1.33 6.48 14.62
C THR A 92 1.76 7.30 13.40
N ARG A 93 0.90 8.20 12.88
CA ARG A 93 1.10 8.93 11.63
C ARG A 93 1.44 8.01 10.45
N TYR A 94 0.87 6.80 10.48
CA TYR A 94 0.91 5.85 9.36
C TYR A 94 0.31 6.43 8.09
#